data_AF-A0A846BQL0-F1
#
_entry.id   AF-A0A846BQL0-F1
#
_cell.length_a   1.000
_cell.length_b   1.000
_cell.length_c   1.000
_cell.angle_alpha   90.00
_cell.angle_beta   90.00
_cell.angle_gamma   90.00
#
_symmetry.space_group_name_H-M   'P 1'
#
loop_
_entity.id
_entity.type
_entity.pdbx_description
1 polymer ?
#
loop_
_entity_poly.entity_id
_entity_poly.type
_entity_poly.pdbx_seq_one_letter_code
_entity_poly.pdbx_strand_id
1 'polypeptide(L)'
;MRPKAKELTTIVGSFANIQPGQTLQLTGFWREHPQYGSQFQVSKYIETKPATLTGIEKYLGSGLIKGVGPVTAKRIVAHFGLTTIEVIEHHIERLLEVPGIAHKRVDMIQKAWETQKAIKEVMVFLQGHGVSTTYAVKIYKQYGDRAVATVQNNPYQLAVDIYGIGFLTADKIAQNLGIPLNSKFRYQAGILHVLGEAAEEGHSCLPQTQLVNLSAKQLSTQEYQASSETVVDVIQDMVQKKELIVDDSSEGMLLCYKPTFYYTEMNLAQRLSQQLSQPVAADLPRVRNWIERFTESRGIALSEQQQKAVEMAAYSRIMVLTGGPGCGKTFTTHTIVSLWKAMGKSIALA
;
A
#
# COMPACT_ATOMS: atom_id res chain seq x y z
N MET A 1 4.06 26.50 -1.87
CA MET A 1 3.37 25.97 -3.07
C MET A 1 2.25 25.05 -2.61
N ARG A 2 1.00 25.25 -3.05
CA ARG A 2 -0.08 24.29 -2.80
C ARG A 2 0.16 23.08 -3.72
N PRO A 3 0.21 21.84 -3.23
CA PRO A 3 0.32 20.67 -4.09
C PRO A 3 -0.89 20.63 -5.02
N LYS A 4 -0.66 20.44 -6.32
CA LYS A 4 -1.75 20.14 -7.27
C LYS A 4 -2.36 18.81 -6.85
N ALA A 5 -3.65 18.83 -6.51
CA ALA A 5 -4.40 17.71 -5.97
C ALA A 5 -4.30 16.46 -6.86
N LYS A 6 -3.55 15.45 -6.40
CA LYS A 6 -3.61 14.03 -6.79
C LYS A 6 -2.77 13.12 -5.87
N GLU A 7 -1.83 13.66 -5.11
CA GLU A 7 -1.01 12.89 -4.16
C GLU A 7 -1.62 12.88 -2.75
N LEU A 8 -1.59 11.72 -2.11
CA LEU A 8 -1.96 11.56 -0.70
C LEU A 8 -1.01 12.40 0.15
N THR A 9 -1.57 13.20 1.06
CA THR A 9 -0.79 14.01 2.01
C THR A 9 -0.75 13.31 3.35
N THR A 10 0.46 13.08 3.87
CA THR A 10 0.66 12.52 5.20
C THR A 10 0.36 13.58 6.27
N ILE A 11 -0.50 13.22 7.21
CA ILE A 11 -0.97 14.09 8.29
C ILE A 11 -0.52 13.46 9.62
N VAL A 12 0.08 14.24 10.50
CA VAL A 12 0.59 13.80 11.80
C VAL A 12 0.01 14.66 12.92
N GLY A 13 -0.38 14.06 14.04
CA GLY A 13 -1.00 14.76 15.15
C GLY A 13 -1.58 13.81 16.20
N SER A 14 -2.02 14.37 17.32
CA SER A 14 -2.79 13.61 18.31
C SER A 14 -4.27 13.70 17.98
N PHE A 15 -4.91 12.56 17.84
CA PHE A 15 -6.31 12.47 17.45
C PHE A 15 -7.07 11.56 18.40
N ALA A 16 -8.10 12.09 19.05
CA ALA A 16 -9.08 11.31 19.78
C ALA A 16 -10.07 10.68 18.79
N ASN A 17 -10.08 9.35 18.72
CA ASN A 17 -11.17 8.56 18.13
C ASN A 17 -11.47 8.81 16.63
N ILE A 18 -10.45 9.05 15.79
CA ILE A 18 -10.66 9.09 14.33
C ILE A 18 -10.95 7.68 13.81
N GLN A 19 -12.00 7.58 13.00
CA GLN A 19 -12.31 6.39 12.23
C GLN A 19 -11.97 6.57 10.75
N PRO A 20 -11.37 5.53 10.13
CA PRO A 20 -11.18 5.50 8.69
C PRO A 20 -12.49 5.80 7.94
N GLY A 21 -12.47 6.79 7.05
CA GLY A 21 -13.65 7.19 6.27
C GLY A 21 -14.35 8.47 6.76
N GLN A 22 -13.95 9.03 7.89
CA GLN A 22 -14.42 10.34 8.35
C GLN A 22 -13.85 11.50 7.51
N THR A 23 -14.59 12.62 7.47
CA THR A 23 -14.11 13.87 6.86
C THR A 23 -13.74 14.87 7.93
N LEU A 24 -12.46 15.21 8.01
CA LEU A 24 -11.93 16.11 9.03
C LEU A 24 -11.52 17.44 8.42
N GLN A 25 -11.80 18.52 9.14
CA GLN A 25 -11.18 19.81 8.91
C GLN A 25 -10.02 19.96 9.88
N LEU A 26 -8.84 20.14 9.31
CA LEU A 26 -7.57 20.16 10.04
C LEU A 26 -7.01 21.56 10.03
N THR A 27 -6.53 22.00 11.19
CA THR A 27 -5.75 23.22 11.35
C THR A 27 -4.37 22.82 11.86
N GLY A 28 -3.32 23.40 11.28
CA GLY A 28 -1.96 22.95 11.51
C GLY A 28 -0.96 23.67 10.62
N PHE A 29 0.26 23.15 10.60
CA PHE A 29 1.37 23.70 9.82
C PHE A 29 2.12 22.59 9.09
N TRP A 30 2.72 22.92 7.96
CA TRP A 30 3.56 21.99 7.21
C TRP A 30 4.94 21.87 7.86
N ARG A 31 5.44 20.64 7.96
CA ARG A 31 6.78 20.32 8.47
C ARG A 31 7.43 19.29 7.56
N GLU A 32 8.72 19.45 7.27
CA GLU A 32 9.50 18.40 6.60
C GLU A 32 10.07 17.44 7.63
N HIS A 33 9.82 16.14 7.41
CA HIS A 33 10.46 15.07 8.16
C HIS A 33 11.71 14.58 7.41
N PRO A 34 12.87 14.43 8.08
CA PRO A 34 14.14 14.07 7.43
C PRO A 34 14.11 12.77 6.62
N GLN A 35 13.28 11.80 7.03
CA GLN A 35 13.11 10.51 6.33
C GLN A 35 11.85 10.42 5.44
N TYR A 36 10.78 11.16 5.75
CA TYR A 36 9.45 10.92 5.18
C TYR A 36 8.92 12.09 4.34
N GLY A 37 9.71 13.16 4.19
CA GLY A 37 9.34 14.33 3.41
C GLY A 37 8.27 15.19 4.08
N SER A 38 7.47 15.90 3.27
CA SER A 38 6.52 16.90 3.75
C SER A 38 5.30 16.26 4.44
N GLN A 39 5.05 16.65 5.67
CA GLN A 39 3.92 16.22 6.48
C GLN A 39 3.15 17.43 7.02
N PHE A 40 1.83 17.29 7.18
CA PHE A 40 1.00 18.31 7.80
C PHE A 40 0.80 18.00 9.28
N GLN A 41 1.40 18.81 10.15
CA GLN A 41 1.30 18.66 11.60
C GLN A 41 0.05 19.36 12.14
N VAL A 42 -0.90 18.58 12.66
CA VAL A 42 -2.20 19.05 13.12
C VAL A 42 -2.12 19.55 14.56
N SER A 43 -2.62 20.78 14.77
CA SER A 43 -2.80 21.37 16.10
C SER A 43 -4.25 21.25 16.59
N LYS A 44 -5.22 21.28 15.67
CA LYS A 44 -6.65 21.14 15.98
C LYS A 44 -7.37 20.48 14.82
N TYR A 45 -8.35 19.63 15.13
CA TYR A 45 -9.24 19.06 14.12
C TYR A 45 -10.69 19.08 14.60
N ILE A 46 -11.60 19.09 13.63
CA ILE A 46 -13.05 18.98 13.85
C ILE A 46 -13.60 18.00 12.80
N GLU A 47 -14.48 17.10 13.23
CA GLU A 47 -15.26 16.29 12.29
C GLU A 47 -16.33 17.18 11.65
N THR A 48 -16.26 17.34 10.32
CA THR A 48 -17.10 18.33 9.63
C THR A 48 -18.47 17.79 9.24
N LYS A 49 -18.56 16.48 8.98
CA LYS A 49 -19.79 15.83 8.55
C LYS A 49 -19.79 14.37 9.03
N PRO A 50 -20.95 13.85 9.44
CA PRO A 50 -21.15 12.41 9.62
C PRO A 50 -20.61 11.63 8.42
N ALA A 51 -19.96 10.49 8.69
CA ALA A 51 -19.43 9.59 7.68
C ALA A 51 -20.52 9.15 6.67
N THR A 52 -21.78 9.05 7.11
CA THR A 52 -22.95 8.73 6.28
C THR A 52 -23.22 9.79 5.22
N LEU A 53 -23.30 11.07 5.59
CA LEU A 53 -23.48 12.18 4.62
C LEU A 53 -22.31 12.26 3.64
N THR A 54 -21.08 12.09 4.14
CA THR A 54 -19.89 12.04 3.28
C THR A 54 -19.97 10.87 2.29
N GLY A 55 -20.42 9.70 2.74
CA GLY A 55 -20.57 8.54 1.87
C GLY A 55 -21.63 8.73 0.80
N ILE A 56 -22.77 9.36 1.14
CA ILE A 56 -23.79 9.73 0.15
C ILE A 56 -23.20 10.71 -0.88
N GLU A 57 -22.49 11.75 -0.45
CA GLU A 57 -21.82 12.70 -1.36
C GLU A 57 -20.81 12.00 -2.28
N LYS A 58 -19.97 11.12 -1.71
CA LYS A 58 -18.96 10.36 -2.47
C LYS A 58 -19.61 9.38 -3.44
N TYR A 59 -20.69 8.74 -3.05
CA TYR A 59 -21.46 7.84 -3.91
C TYR A 59 -22.05 8.59 -5.10
N LEU A 60 -22.83 9.64 -4.83
CA LEU A 60 -23.43 10.48 -5.86
C LEU A 60 -22.38 11.10 -6.79
N GLY A 61 -21.27 11.59 -6.23
CA GLY A 61 -20.18 12.22 -6.96
C GLY A 61 -19.14 11.26 -7.55
N SER A 62 -19.31 9.94 -7.41
CA SER A 62 -18.31 8.93 -7.81
C SER A 62 -18.14 8.79 -9.33
N GLY A 63 -19.02 9.41 -10.11
CA GLY A 63 -19.12 9.23 -11.56
C GLY A 63 -19.95 8.01 -11.97
N LEU A 64 -20.46 7.21 -11.02
CA LEU A 64 -21.36 6.08 -11.30
C LEU A 64 -22.76 6.53 -11.70
N ILE A 65 -23.23 7.67 -11.16
CA ILE A 65 -24.52 8.26 -11.52
C ILE A 65 -24.27 9.33 -12.56
N LYS A 66 -24.56 9.00 -13.82
CA LYS A 66 -24.42 9.94 -14.93
C LYS A 66 -25.30 11.17 -14.68
N GLY A 67 -24.72 12.35 -14.84
CA GLY A 67 -25.41 13.62 -14.58
C GLY A 67 -25.17 14.20 -13.19
N VAL A 68 -24.56 13.45 -12.26
CA VAL A 68 -24.16 13.95 -10.92
C VAL A 68 -22.64 13.97 -10.78
N GLY A 69 -22.07 15.18 -10.86
CA GLY A 69 -20.67 15.40 -10.52
C GLY A 69 -20.48 15.70 -9.02
N PRO A 70 -19.24 15.76 -8.51
CA PRO A 70 -18.96 16.04 -7.09
C PRO A 70 -19.60 17.33 -6.56
N VAL A 71 -19.70 18.37 -7.39
CA VAL A 71 -20.32 19.65 -7.01
C VAL A 71 -21.84 19.49 -6.90
N THR A 72 -22.47 18.80 -7.85
CA THR A 72 -23.91 18.54 -7.84
C THR A 72 -24.28 17.63 -6.67
N ALA A 73 -23.51 16.57 -6.42
CA ALA A 73 -23.67 15.68 -5.26
C ALA A 73 -23.68 16.47 -3.94
N LYS A 74 -22.70 17.36 -3.75
CA LYS A 74 -22.64 18.23 -2.56
C LYS A 74 -23.88 19.10 -2.40
N ARG A 75 -24.44 19.63 -3.48
CA ARG A 75 -25.66 20.45 -3.41
C ARG A 75 -26.88 19.62 -3.06
N ILE A 76 -27.03 18.44 -3.68
CA ILE A 76 -28.14 17.52 -3.39
C ILE A 76 -28.10 17.12 -1.91
N VAL A 77 -26.94 16.68 -1.41
CA VAL A 77 -26.81 16.25 -0.01
C VAL A 77 -26.92 17.42 0.96
N ALA A 78 -26.49 18.64 0.60
CA ALA A 78 -26.72 19.81 1.43
C ALA A 78 -28.21 20.16 1.57
N HIS A 79 -29.02 19.87 0.56
CA HIS A 79 -30.46 20.16 0.55
C HIS A 79 -31.27 19.06 1.26
N PHE A 80 -31.01 17.78 0.97
CA PHE A 80 -31.80 16.66 1.49
C PHE A 80 -31.15 15.92 2.67
N GLY A 81 -29.85 16.10 2.91
CA GLY A 81 -29.16 15.43 4.01
C GLY A 81 -29.23 13.91 3.91
N LEU A 82 -29.60 13.24 5.01
CA LEU A 82 -29.64 11.78 5.09
C LEU A 82 -30.77 11.15 4.26
N THR A 83 -31.82 11.91 3.95
CA THR A 83 -32.95 11.42 3.14
C THR A 83 -32.67 11.50 1.63
N THR A 84 -31.48 11.96 1.23
CA THR A 84 -31.11 12.11 -0.19
C THR A 84 -31.38 10.84 -1.02
N ILE A 85 -31.02 9.66 -0.51
CA ILE A 85 -31.21 8.39 -1.23
C ILE A 85 -32.70 8.09 -1.43
N GLU A 86 -33.48 8.25 -0.36
CA GLU A 86 -34.92 8.03 -0.35
C GLU A 86 -35.64 8.98 -1.31
N VAL A 87 -35.23 10.25 -1.33
CA VAL A 87 -35.76 11.25 -2.27
C VAL A 87 -35.47 10.87 -3.72
N ILE A 88 -34.25 10.44 -4.05
CA ILE A 88 -33.93 10.04 -5.43
C ILE A 88 -34.74 8.79 -5.85
N GLU A 89 -35.07 7.92 -4.90
CA GLU A 89 -35.77 6.66 -5.18
C GLU A 89 -37.29 6.81 -5.30
N HIS A 90 -37.90 7.56 -4.40
CA HIS A 90 -39.37 7.64 -4.30
C HIS A 90 -39.94 8.99 -4.77
N HIS A 91 -39.12 10.04 -4.81
CA HIS A 91 -39.56 11.42 -5.05
C HIS A 91 -38.57 12.20 -5.92
N ILE A 92 -38.13 11.60 -7.03
CA ILE A 92 -37.00 12.11 -7.83
C ILE A 92 -37.24 13.50 -8.42
N GLU A 93 -38.51 13.86 -8.66
CA GLU A 93 -38.96 15.17 -9.09
C GLU A 93 -38.54 16.29 -8.14
N ARG A 94 -38.38 15.99 -6.84
CA ARG A 94 -37.91 16.94 -5.84
C ARG A 94 -36.48 17.39 -6.08
N LEU A 95 -35.68 16.69 -6.88
CA LEU A 95 -34.34 17.15 -7.27
C LEU A 95 -34.37 18.52 -7.98
N LEU A 96 -35.51 18.95 -8.53
CA LEU A 96 -35.72 20.29 -9.10
C LEU A 96 -35.70 21.40 -8.05
N GLU A 97 -35.93 21.08 -6.77
CA GLU A 97 -35.77 22.02 -5.65
C GLU A 97 -34.29 22.46 -5.50
N VAL A 98 -33.33 21.67 -6.00
CA VAL A 98 -31.89 21.92 -5.83
C VAL A 98 -31.37 22.85 -6.93
N PRO A 99 -30.76 24.01 -6.57
CA PRO A 99 -30.25 24.96 -7.55
C PRO A 99 -29.22 24.37 -8.54
N GLY A 100 -29.54 24.47 -9.83
CA GLY A 100 -28.70 23.99 -10.93
C GLY A 100 -28.99 22.56 -11.40
N ILE A 101 -30.10 21.97 -10.98
CA ILE A 101 -30.64 20.72 -11.53
C ILE A 101 -31.89 21.03 -12.36
N ALA A 102 -31.84 20.74 -13.66
CA ALA A 102 -32.96 20.91 -14.58
C ALA A 102 -33.57 19.54 -14.93
N HIS A 103 -34.81 19.54 -15.45
CA HIS A 103 -35.54 18.31 -15.83
C HIS A 103 -34.69 17.29 -16.61
N LYS A 104 -33.97 17.73 -17.66
CA LYS A 104 -33.08 16.83 -18.44
C LYS A 104 -32.04 16.09 -17.59
N ARG A 105 -31.56 16.73 -16.52
CA ARG A 105 -30.58 16.14 -15.60
C ARG A 105 -31.29 15.18 -14.64
N VAL A 106 -32.50 15.50 -14.18
CA VAL A 106 -33.35 14.57 -13.39
C VAL A 106 -33.60 13.29 -14.18
N ASP A 107 -34.01 13.37 -15.44
CA ASP A 107 -34.26 12.19 -16.29
C ASP A 107 -33.00 11.31 -16.44
N MET A 108 -31.83 11.95 -16.54
CA MET A 108 -30.55 11.24 -16.64
C MET A 108 -30.19 10.53 -15.33
N ILE A 109 -30.43 11.20 -14.19
CA ILE A 109 -30.23 10.64 -12.86
C ILE A 109 -31.16 9.45 -12.66
N GLN A 110 -32.43 9.57 -13.04
CA GLN A 110 -33.43 8.50 -12.91
C GLN A 110 -32.98 7.22 -13.61
N LYS A 111 -32.63 7.33 -14.90
CA LYS A 111 -32.14 6.19 -15.69
C LYS A 111 -30.87 5.58 -15.10
N ALA A 112 -29.92 6.41 -14.69
CA ALA A 112 -28.69 5.94 -14.07
C ALA A 112 -28.94 5.25 -12.72
N TRP A 113 -29.88 5.77 -11.94
CA TRP A 113 -30.22 5.26 -10.61
C TRP A 113 -30.84 3.85 -10.67
N GLU A 114 -31.74 3.61 -11.62
CA GLU A 114 -32.31 2.28 -11.85
C GLU A 114 -31.25 1.22 -12.20
N THR A 115 -30.19 1.64 -12.91
CA THR A 115 -29.09 0.77 -13.32
C THR A 115 -28.07 0.52 -12.19
N GLN A 116 -28.11 1.31 -11.11
CA GLN A 116 -27.11 1.31 -10.04
C GLN A 116 -27.70 0.88 -8.68
N LYS A 117 -28.72 0.01 -8.67
CA LYS A 117 -29.34 -0.48 -7.42
C LYS A 117 -28.38 -1.27 -6.53
N ALA A 118 -27.49 -2.09 -7.11
CA ALA A 118 -26.62 -2.97 -6.33
C ALA A 118 -25.62 -2.21 -5.44
N ILE A 119 -25.09 -1.06 -5.86
CA ILE A 119 -24.21 -0.24 -5.01
C ILE A 119 -24.97 0.45 -3.86
N LYS A 120 -26.24 0.82 -4.08
CA LYS A 120 -27.11 1.30 -3.00
C LYS A 120 -27.25 0.23 -1.93
N GLU A 121 -27.47 -1.03 -2.31
CA GLU A 121 -27.56 -2.15 -1.36
C GLU A 121 -26.29 -2.29 -0.52
N VAL A 122 -25.10 -2.17 -1.11
CA VAL A 122 -23.83 -2.14 -0.37
C VAL A 122 -23.81 -0.99 0.63
N MET A 123 -24.24 0.20 0.23
CA MET A 123 -24.22 1.37 1.10
C MET A 123 -25.20 1.24 2.28
N VAL A 124 -26.43 0.79 2.01
CA VAL A 124 -27.45 0.53 3.04
C VAL A 124 -26.98 -0.58 3.98
N PHE A 125 -26.38 -1.64 3.43
CA PHE A 125 -25.82 -2.73 4.21
C PHE A 125 -24.73 -2.24 5.17
N LEU A 126 -23.76 -1.45 4.70
CA LEU A 126 -22.71 -0.88 5.56
C LEU A 126 -23.30 0.04 6.62
N GLN A 127 -24.24 0.92 6.26
CA GLN A 127 -24.88 1.82 7.21
C GLN A 127 -25.71 1.07 8.27
N GLY A 128 -26.44 0.04 7.87
CA GLY A 128 -27.23 -0.80 8.77
C GLY A 128 -26.39 -1.53 9.82
N HIS A 129 -25.12 -1.77 9.50
CA HIS A 129 -24.12 -2.33 10.42
C HIS A 129 -23.16 -1.25 10.95
N GLY A 130 -23.56 0.03 10.99
CA GLY A 130 -22.74 1.09 11.61
C GLY A 130 -21.37 1.33 10.97
N VAL A 131 -21.15 0.90 9.72
CA VAL A 131 -19.91 1.08 8.98
C VAL A 131 -19.96 2.34 8.11
N SER A 132 -18.82 3.02 7.99
CA SER A 132 -18.67 4.18 7.09
C SER A 132 -19.03 3.82 5.64
N THR A 133 -20.06 4.47 5.11
CA THR A 133 -20.51 4.34 3.73
C THR A 133 -19.52 4.89 2.70
N THR A 134 -18.46 5.57 3.14
CA THR A 134 -17.42 6.09 2.24
C THR A 134 -16.63 5.00 1.52
N TYR A 135 -16.66 3.76 2.02
CA TYR A 135 -16.05 2.60 1.38
C TYR A 135 -16.93 1.95 0.32
N ALA A 136 -18.25 2.18 0.35
CA ALA A 136 -19.23 1.48 -0.50
C ALA A 136 -18.83 1.49 -1.98
N VAL A 137 -18.38 2.65 -2.48
CA VAL A 137 -17.93 2.81 -3.87
C VAL A 137 -16.72 1.94 -4.19
N LYS A 138 -15.73 1.88 -3.29
CA LYS A 138 -14.53 1.05 -3.51
C LYS A 138 -14.88 -0.43 -3.50
N ILE A 139 -15.71 -0.84 -2.54
CA ILE A 139 -16.16 -2.23 -2.37
C ILE A 139 -16.95 -2.68 -3.60
N TYR A 140 -17.90 -1.85 -4.04
CA TYR A 140 -18.69 -2.15 -5.23
C TYR A 140 -17.85 -2.19 -6.52
N LYS A 141 -16.90 -1.25 -6.70
CA LYS A 141 -16.01 -1.29 -7.86
C LYS A 141 -15.16 -2.57 -7.93
N GLN A 142 -14.81 -3.15 -6.79
CA GLN A 142 -14.01 -4.38 -6.72
C GLN A 142 -14.86 -5.64 -6.95
N TYR A 143 -16.04 -5.73 -6.33
CA TYR A 143 -16.81 -6.98 -6.29
C TYR A 143 -18.14 -6.96 -7.06
N GLY A 144 -18.60 -5.79 -7.50
CA GLY A 144 -19.90 -5.59 -8.14
C GLY A 144 -21.04 -6.09 -7.26
N ASP A 145 -21.96 -6.85 -7.86
CA ASP A 145 -23.15 -7.41 -7.19
C ASP A 145 -22.81 -8.39 -6.06
N ARG A 146 -21.59 -8.95 -6.05
CA ARG A 146 -21.12 -9.85 -4.97
C ARG A 146 -20.62 -9.11 -3.74
N ALA A 147 -20.56 -7.77 -3.77
CA ALA A 147 -20.00 -6.96 -2.68
C ALA A 147 -20.58 -7.28 -1.30
N VAL A 148 -21.92 -7.32 -1.17
CA VAL A 148 -22.57 -7.62 0.12
C VAL A 148 -22.23 -9.03 0.58
N ALA A 149 -22.37 -10.03 -0.31
CA ALA A 149 -22.07 -11.43 0.02
C ALA A 149 -20.61 -11.66 0.41
N THR A 150 -19.66 -11.05 -0.30
CA THR A 150 -18.23 -11.13 0.02
C THR A 150 -17.95 -10.53 1.40
N VAL A 151 -18.50 -9.34 1.68
CA VAL A 151 -18.30 -8.67 2.97
C VAL A 151 -18.97 -9.43 4.11
N GLN A 152 -20.14 -10.05 3.91
CA GLN A 152 -20.78 -10.90 4.92
C GLN A 152 -19.99 -12.17 5.20
N ASN A 153 -19.45 -12.82 4.16
CA ASN A 153 -18.74 -14.10 4.31
C ASN A 153 -17.35 -13.92 4.92
N ASN A 154 -16.57 -12.94 4.44
CA ASN A 154 -15.24 -12.65 4.96
C ASN A 154 -14.88 -11.16 4.77
N PRO A 155 -15.20 -10.29 5.75
CA PRO A 155 -14.88 -8.87 5.67
C PRO A 155 -13.37 -8.59 5.57
N TYR A 156 -12.51 -9.51 6.02
CA TYR A 156 -11.06 -9.33 5.96
C TYR A 156 -10.51 -9.39 4.52
N GLN A 157 -11.26 -9.93 3.57
CA GLN A 157 -10.92 -9.86 2.14
C GLN A 157 -10.79 -8.40 1.66
N LEU A 158 -11.53 -7.48 2.27
CA LEU A 158 -11.42 -6.05 2.00
C LEU A 158 -9.99 -5.51 2.18
N ALA A 159 -9.26 -6.03 3.17
CA ALA A 159 -7.90 -5.60 3.45
C ALA A 159 -6.88 -6.09 2.41
N VAL A 160 -7.21 -7.16 1.70
CA VAL A 160 -6.36 -7.76 0.67
C VAL A 160 -6.65 -7.13 -0.70
N ASP A 161 -7.93 -7.02 -1.05
CA ASP A 161 -8.33 -6.71 -2.43
C ASP A 161 -8.47 -5.20 -2.70
N ILE A 162 -8.61 -4.37 -1.66
CA ILE A 162 -8.98 -2.96 -1.82
C ILE A 162 -7.94 -2.03 -1.22
N TYR A 163 -7.24 -1.31 -2.10
CA TYR A 163 -6.30 -0.28 -1.69
C TYR A 163 -6.93 0.80 -0.80
N GLY A 164 -6.30 1.05 0.34
CA GLY A 164 -6.73 2.00 1.35
C GLY A 164 -7.85 1.49 2.26
N ILE A 165 -8.14 0.18 2.26
CA ILE A 165 -8.78 -0.50 3.37
C ILE A 165 -7.71 -1.44 3.95
N GLY A 166 -7.22 -1.16 5.16
CA GLY A 166 -6.25 -2.02 5.85
C GLY A 166 -6.93 -2.96 6.84
N PHE A 167 -6.17 -3.87 7.45
CA PHE A 167 -6.67 -4.82 8.46
C PHE A 167 -7.46 -4.13 9.56
N LEU A 168 -6.94 -3.07 10.18
CA LEU A 168 -7.65 -2.34 11.25
C LEU A 168 -9.01 -1.79 10.81
N THR A 169 -9.14 -1.40 9.55
CA THR A 169 -10.43 -0.94 9.01
C THR A 169 -11.34 -2.14 8.77
N ALA A 170 -10.84 -3.20 8.14
CA ALA A 170 -11.59 -4.43 7.92
C ALA A 170 -12.04 -5.07 9.24
N ASP A 171 -11.23 -5.03 10.30
CA ASP A 171 -11.55 -5.57 11.62
C ASP A 171 -12.68 -4.78 12.28
N LYS A 172 -12.68 -3.44 12.18
CA LYS A 172 -13.80 -2.62 12.63
C LYS A 172 -15.10 -2.93 11.87
N ILE A 173 -15.00 -3.13 10.55
CA ILE A 173 -16.15 -3.54 9.73
C ILE A 173 -16.64 -4.91 10.20
N ALA A 174 -15.75 -5.88 10.37
CA ALA A 174 -16.08 -7.23 10.81
C ALA A 174 -16.75 -7.25 12.18
N GLN A 175 -16.24 -6.48 13.15
CA GLN A 175 -16.81 -6.36 14.48
C GLN A 175 -18.24 -5.79 14.43
N ASN A 176 -18.48 -4.74 13.65
CA ASN A 176 -19.84 -4.19 13.53
C ASN A 176 -20.79 -5.11 12.75
N LEU A 177 -20.26 -6.00 11.90
CA LEU A 177 -21.01 -7.08 11.24
C LEU A 177 -21.30 -8.27 12.19
N GLY A 178 -20.81 -8.22 13.43
CA GLY A 178 -21.00 -9.28 14.40
C GLY A 178 -20.08 -10.50 14.22
N ILE A 179 -18.97 -10.34 13.47
CA ILE A 179 -17.98 -11.41 13.34
C ILE A 179 -17.28 -11.63 14.71
N PRO A 180 -17.23 -12.87 15.23
CA PRO A 180 -16.60 -13.15 16.50
C PRO A 180 -15.11 -12.76 16.54
N LEU A 181 -14.65 -12.25 17.69
CA LEU A 181 -13.25 -11.85 17.89
C LEU A 181 -12.28 -13.03 17.84
N ASN A 182 -12.77 -14.27 18.02
CA ASN A 182 -12.02 -15.52 17.86
C ASN A 182 -12.17 -16.15 16.46
N SER A 183 -12.71 -15.42 15.48
CA SER A 183 -12.87 -15.91 14.11
C SER A 183 -11.51 -16.24 13.48
N LYS A 184 -11.42 -17.40 12.82
CA LYS A 184 -10.21 -17.82 12.11
C LYS A 184 -9.79 -16.82 11.03
N PHE A 185 -10.75 -16.24 10.30
CA PHE A 185 -10.48 -15.23 9.28
C PHE A 185 -9.82 -13.97 9.87
N ARG A 186 -10.23 -13.57 11.08
CA ARG A 186 -9.65 -12.45 11.82
C ARG A 186 -8.19 -12.71 12.16
N TYR A 187 -7.91 -13.90 12.69
CA TYR A 187 -6.56 -14.30 13.06
C TYR A 187 -5.62 -14.36 11.86
N GLN A 188 -6.05 -15.01 10.76
CA GLN A 188 -5.27 -15.09 9.52
C GLN A 188 -4.93 -13.68 8.99
N ALA A 189 -5.93 -12.80 8.93
CA ALA A 189 -5.73 -11.43 8.47
C ALA A 189 -4.84 -10.61 9.41
N GLY A 190 -4.94 -10.80 10.72
CA GLY A 190 -4.08 -10.17 11.72
C GLY A 190 -2.62 -10.61 11.60
N ILE A 191 -2.37 -11.90 11.40
CA ILE A 191 -1.01 -12.46 11.19
C ILE A 191 -0.38 -11.87 9.93
N LEU A 192 -1.12 -11.84 8.81
CA LEU A 192 -0.65 -11.24 7.56
C LEU A 192 -0.43 -9.73 7.67
N HIS A 193 -1.22 -9.06 8.50
CA HIS A 193 -1.06 -7.64 8.78
C HIS A 193 0.23 -7.36 9.54
N VAL A 194 0.52 -8.10 10.61
CA VAL A 194 1.77 -7.98 11.38
C VAL A 194 3.00 -8.22 10.49
N LEU A 195 2.96 -9.25 9.63
CA LEU A 195 4.03 -9.46 8.64
C LEU A 195 4.11 -8.33 7.60
N GLY A 196 2.99 -7.67 7.30
CA GLY A 196 2.96 -6.51 6.43
C GLY A 196 3.64 -5.30 7.07
N GLU A 197 3.31 -5.00 8.33
CA GLU A 197 3.93 -3.91 9.09
C GLU A 197 5.44 -4.14 9.25
N ALA A 198 5.86 -5.37 9.58
CA ALA A 198 7.28 -5.71 9.64
C ALA A 198 8.00 -5.49 8.30
N ALA A 199 7.33 -5.76 7.18
CA ALA A 199 7.89 -5.50 5.86
C ALA A 199 8.02 -4.01 5.54
N GLU A 200 7.11 -3.17 6.04
CA GLU A 200 7.25 -1.71 5.95
C GLU A 200 8.44 -1.19 6.79
N GLU A 201 8.84 -1.91 7.84
CA GLU A 201 10.06 -1.66 8.63
C GLU A 201 11.33 -2.27 8.00
N GLY A 202 11.21 -2.95 6.85
CA GLY A 202 12.33 -3.53 6.11
C GLY A 202 12.63 -4.99 6.42
N HIS A 203 11.79 -5.68 7.20
CA HIS A 203 11.93 -7.11 7.48
C HIS A 203 11.31 -7.97 6.36
N SER A 204 12.00 -9.03 5.93
CA SER A 204 11.43 -10.00 4.95
C SER A 204 10.64 -11.13 5.62
N CYS A 205 10.96 -11.40 6.89
CA CYS A 205 10.35 -12.41 7.74
C CYS A 205 10.36 -12.00 9.20
N LEU A 206 9.65 -12.75 10.03
CA LEU A 206 9.75 -12.67 11.49
C LEU A 206 10.00 -14.05 12.08
N PRO A 207 10.78 -14.16 13.17
CA PRO A 207 10.80 -15.35 14.01
C PRO A 207 9.38 -15.71 14.44
N GLN A 208 9.03 -17.00 14.43
CA GLN A 208 7.67 -17.46 14.75
C GLN A 208 7.22 -16.99 16.13
N THR A 209 8.11 -17.03 17.14
CA THR A 209 7.82 -16.56 18.50
C THR A 209 7.47 -15.08 18.53
N GLN A 210 8.18 -14.25 17.76
CA GLN A 210 7.91 -12.83 17.62
C GLN A 210 6.60 -12.58 16.88
N LEU A 211 6.34 -13.28 15.78
CA LEU A 211 5.09 -13.17 15.03
C LEU A 211 3.88 -13.53 15.90
N VAL A 212 3.98 -14.60 16.69
CA VAL A 212 2.94 -15.03 17.62
C VAL A 212 2.64 -13.94 18.64
N ASN A 213 3.67 -13.42 19.31
CA ASN A 213 3.50 -12.39 20.33
C ASN A 213 2.92 -11.08 19.78
N LEU A 214 3.42 -10.63 18.63
CA LEU A 214 2.92 -9.42 17.97
C LEU A 214 1.47 -9.60 17.49
N SER A 215 1.13 -10.76 16.92
CA SER A 215 -0.23 -11.06 16.46
C SER A 215 -1.20 -11.17 17.62
N ALA A 216 -0.84 -11.88 18.70
CA ALA A 216 -1.66 -11.97 19.91
C ALA A 216 -1.92 -10.58 20.51
N LYS A 217 -0.90 -9.72 20.56
CA LYS A 217 -1.06 -8.33 21.00
C LYS A 217 -2.00 -7.54 20.08
N GLN A 218 -1.82 -7.65 18.77
CA GLN A 218 -2.62 -6.93 17.77
C GLN A 218 -4.09 -7.37 17.75
N LEU A 219 -4.35 -8.65 18.01
CA LEU A 219 -5.69 -9.25 17.99
C LEU A 219 -6.45 -9.07 19.30
N SER A 220 -5.76 -8.70 20.38
CA SER A 220 -6.35 -8.48 21.70
C SER A 220 -7.02 -7.11 21.78
N THR A 221 -8.16 -7.06 22.46
CA THR A 221 -8.94 -5.86 22.75
C THR A 221 -9.22 -5.80 24.26
N GLN A 222 -9.90 -4.75 24.74
CA GLN A 222 -10.30 -4.67 26.15
C GLN A 222 -11.23 -5.81 26.58
N GLU A 223 -11.99 -6.38 25.64
CA GLU A 223 -13.02 -7.38 25.89
C GLU A 223 -12.57 -8.81 25.51
N TYR A 224 -11.43 -8.93 24.83
CA TYR A 224 -10.95 -10.20 24.30
C TYR A 224 -9.42 -10.28 24.32
N GLN A 225 -8.89 -11.31 24.95
CA GLN A 225 -7.46 -11.61 24.93
C GLN A 225 -7.19 -12.75 23.96
N ALA A 226 -6.41 -12.49 22.93
CA ALA A 226 -6.00 -13.52 21.98
C ALA A 226 -4.91 -14.42 22.60
N SER A 227 -5.14 -15.75 22.58
CA SER A 227 -4.14 -16.72 23.04
C SER A 227 -3.05 -16.95 21.99
N SER A 228 -1.79 -16.99 22.43
CA SER A 228 -0.65 -17.37 21.61
C SER A 228 -0.80 -18.78 21.02
N GLU A 229 -1.44 -19.71 21.74
CA GLU A 229 -1.70 -21.08 21.25
C GLU A 229 -2.61 -21.06 20.03
N THR A 230 -3.70 -20.29 20.08
CA THR A 230 -4.61 -20.11 18.93
C THR A 230 -3.90 -19.47 17.74
N VAL A 231 -2.97 -18.53 17.97
CA VAL A 231 -2.17 -17.95 16.89
C VAL A 231 -1.26 -19.00 16.26
N VAL A 232 -0.63 -19.86 17.06
CA VAL A 232 0.21 -20.97 16.56
C VAL A 232 -0.62 -21.94 15.72
N ASP A 233 -1.81 -22.33 16.17
CA ASP A 233 -2.69 -23.23 15.42
C ASP A 233 -3.10 -22.63 14.07
N VAL A 234 -3.40 -21.33 14.05
CA VAL A 234 -3.75 -20.62 12.80
C VAL A 234 -2.53 -20.52 11.88
N ILE A 235 -1.33 -20.26 12.40
CA ILE A 235 -0.09 -20.28 11.61
C ILE A 235 0.10 -21.64 10.96
N GLN A 236 -0.08 -22.75 11.70
CA GLN A 236 0.05 -24.10 11.16
C GLN A 236 -0.96 -24.36 10.02
N ASP A 237 -2.22 -23.95 10.17
CA ASP A 237 -3.22 -24.05 9.11
C ASP A 237 -2.86 -23.21 7.87
N MET A 238 -2.36 -21.99 8.07
CA MET A 238 -1.91 -21.12 6.97
C MET A 238 -0.72 -21.73 6.22
N VAL A 239 0.19 -22.40 6.91
CA VAL A 239 1.30 -23.14 6.29
C VAL A 239 0.79 -24.30 5.44
N GLN A 240 -0.16 -25.09 5.96
CA GLN A 240 -0.78 -26.19 5.19
C GLN A 240 -1.47 -25.69 3.92
N LYS A 241 -2.09 -24.51 3.97
CA LYS A 241 -2.73 -23.84 2.82
C LYS A 241 -1.76 -23.07 1.92
N LYS A 242 -0.48 -23.01 2.27
CA LYS A 242 0.56 -22.22 1.57
C LYS A 242 0.28 -20.71 1.54
N GLU A 243 -0.50 -20.22 2.50
CA GLU A 243 -0.74 -18.79 2.72
C GLU A 243 0.43 -18.14 3.50
N LEU A 244 1.20 -18.97 4.20
CA LEU A 244 2.40 -18.62 4.93
C LEU A 244 3.48 -19.67 4.63
N ILE A 245 4.76 -19.27 4.65
CA ILE A 245 5.89 -20.18 4.59
C ILE A 245 6.63 -20.12 5.92
N VAL A 246 6.97 -21.28 6.46
CA VAL A 246 7.85 -21.40 7.63
C VAL A 246 9.10 -22.12 7.16
N ASP A 247 10.26 -21.51 7.41
CA ASP A 247 11.57 -22.08 7.08
C ASP A 247 12.48 -22.06 8.31
N ASP A 248 13.44 -22.98 8.36
CA ASP A 248 14.43 -23.05 9.44
C ASP A 248 15.60 -22.10 9.16
N SER A 249 15.92 -21.26 10.13
CA SER A 249 17.15 -20.46 10.06
C SER A 249 18.38 -21.32 10.30
N SER A 250 19.54 -20.83 9.87
CA SER A 250 20.85 -21.44 10.18
C SER A 250 21.14 -21.57 11.68
N GLU A 251 20.41 -20.84 12.52
CA GLU A 251 20.52 -20.85 13.98
C GLU A 251 19.43 -21.70 14.66
N GLY A 252 18.66 -22.47 13.88
CA GLY A 252 17.59 -23.34 14.38
C GLY A 252 16.33 -22.60 14.83
N MET A 253 16.10 -21.38 14.33
CA MET A 253 14.88 -20.61 14.59
C MET A 253 13.91 -20.74 13.42
N LEU A 254 12.63 -20.97 13.73
CA LEU A 254 11.57 -20.96 12.72
C LEU A 254 11.26 -19.53 12.29
N LEU A 255 11.41 -19.25 10.99
CA LEU A 255 11.14 -17.97 10.36
C LEU A 255 9.86 -18.04 9.54
N CYS A 256 8.95 -17.10 9.77
CA CYS A 256 7.68 -17.00 9.06
C CYS A 256 7.73 -15.92 7.98
N TYR A 257 7.32 -16.29 6.76
CA TYR A 257 7.34 -15.45 5.57
C TYR A 257 5.96 -15.38 4.92
N LYS A 258 5.67 -14.23 4.29
CA LYS A 258 4.70 -14.22 3.18
C LYS A 258 5.31 -14.98 1.99
N PRO A 259 4.53 -15.81 1.27
CA PRO A 259 5.05 -16.56 0.13
C PRO A 259 5.77 -15.70 -0.92
N THR A 260 5.23 -14.51 -1.19
CA THR A 260 5.83 -13.55 -2.13
C THR A 260 7.24 -13.12 -1.72
N PHE A 261 7.47 -12.85 -0.43
CA PHE A 261 8.79 -12.46 0.06
C PHE A 261 9.77 -13.61 0.05
N TYR A 262 9.35 -14.79 0.53
CA TYR A 262 10.18 -15.98 0.53
C TYR A 262 10.70 -16.33 -0.88
N TYR A 263 9.78 -16.45 -1.85
CA TYR A 263 10.18 -16.77 -3.22
C TYR A 263 10.99 -15.65 -3.86
N THR A 264 10.72 -14.38 -3.53
CA THR A 264 11.53 -13.27 -4.05
C THR A 264 12.95 -13.33 -3.52
N GLU A 265 13.13 -13.56 -2.22
CA GLU A 265 14.43 -13.70 -1.57
C GLU A 265 15.21 -14.90 -2.13
N MET A 266 14.57 -16.07 -2.20
CA MET A 266 15.18 -17.29 -2.72
C MET A 266 15.60 -17.13 -4.19
N ASN A 267 14.74 -16.57 -5.02
CA ASN A 267 15.06 -16.32 -6.44
C ASN A 267 16.17 -15.28 -6.60
N LEU A 268 16.20 -14.24 -5.76
CA LEU A 268 17.27 -13.25 -5.78
C LEU A 268 18.60 -13.90 -5.41
N ALA A 269 18.64 -14.65 -4.31
CA ALA A 269 19.83 -15.37 -3.86
C ALA A 269 20.34 -16.34 -4.93
N GLN A 270 19.44 -17.12 -5.54
CA GLN A 270 19.79 -18.06 -6.61
C GLN A 270 20.38 -17.34 -7.84
N ARG A 271 19.75 -16.24 -8.28
CA ARG A 271 20.24 -15.45 -9.42
C ARG A 271 21.60 -14.82 -9.13
N LEU A 272 21.80 -14.28 -7.94
CA LEU A 272 23.09 -13.74 -7.51
C LEU A 272 24.17 -14.83 -7.51
N SER A 273 23.89 -15.99 -6.90
CA SER A 273 24.81 -17.12 -6.87
C SER A 273 25.20 -17.62 -8.27
N GLN A 274 24.21 -17.73 -9.18
CA GLN A 274 24.47 -18.12 -10.57
C GLN A 274 25.33 -17.11 -11.33
N GLN A 275 25.12 -15.80 -11.09
CA GLN A 275 25.90 -14.75 -11.74
C GLN A 275 27.33 -14.67 -11.17
N LEU A 276 27.50 -14.87 -9.86
CA LEU A 276 28.80 -14.83 -9.19
C LEU A 276 29.68 -16.05 -9.53
N SER A 277 29.09 -17.22 -9.75
CA SER A 277 29.81 -18.46 -10.11
C SER A 277 30.28 -18.51 -11.57
N GLN A 278 29.90 -17.55 -12.42
CA GLN A 278 30.22 -17.55 -13.84
C GLN A 278 30.95 -16.26 -14.27
N PRO A 279 32.27 -16.13 -14.00
CA PRO A 279 33.03 -14.97 -14.45
C PRO A 279 33.03 -14.86 -15.99
N VAL A 280 33.05 -13.63 -16.49
CA VAL A 280 33.21 -13.33 -17.91
C VAL A 280 34.69 -13.43 -18.26
N ALA A 281 35.01 -14.13 -19.35
CA ALA A 281 36.37 -14.16 -19.86
C ALA A 281 36.80 -12.73 -20.26
N ALA A 282 37.88 -12.25 -19.65
CA ALA A 282 38.47 -10.95 -19.93
C ALA A 282 39.98 -11.06 -20.11
N ASP A 283 40.51 -10.35 -21.10
CA ASP A 283 41.95 -10.21 -21.34
C ASP A 283 42.50 -9.13 -20.39
N LEU A 284 42.86 -9.54 -19.17
CA LEU A 284 43.37 -8.64 -18.13
C LEU A 284 44.61 -7.83 -18.57
N PRO A 285 45.62 -8.41 -19.27
CA PRO A 285 46.71 -7.64 -19.84
C PRO A 285 46.23 -6.50 -20.74
N ARG A 286 45.27 -6.76 -21.64
CA ARG A 286 44.69 -5.71 -22.50
C ARG A 286 43.93 -4.66 -21.71
N VAL A 287 43.22 -5.04 -20.65
CA VAL A 287 42.53 -4.09 -19.75
C VAL A 287 43.54 -3.19 -19.06
N ARG A 288 44.62 -3.73 -18.49
CA ARG A 288 45.68 -2.95 -17.83
C ARG A 288 46.34 -1.94 -18.76
N ASN A 289 46.72 -2.39 -19.96
CA ASN A 289 47.29 -1.51 -20.98
C ASN A 289 46.32 -0.39 -21.39
N TRP A 290 45.01 -0.66 -21.42
CA TRP A 290 44.01 0.37 -21.70
C TRP A 290 43.90 1.37 -20.54
N ILE A 291 43.92 0.89 -19.28
CA ILE A 291 43.87 1.73 -18.09
C ILE A 291 45.06 2.71 -18.08
N GLU A 292 46.27 2.22 -18.30
CA GLU A 292 47.50 3.04 -18.34
C GLU A 292 47.36 4.19 -19.36
N ARG A 293 47.02 3.86 -20.62
CA ARG A 293 46.81 4.85 -21.68
C ARG A 293 45.70 5.85 -21.35
N PHE A 294 44.61 5.37 -20.75
CA PHE A 294 43.49 6.23 -20.34
C PHE A 294 43.93 7.22 -19.26
N THR A 295 44.68 6.76 -18.26
CA THR A 295 45.19 7.60 -17.16
C THR A 295 46.22 8.62 -17.63
N GLU A 296 47.16 8.22 -18.50
CA GLU A 296 48.16 9.10 -19.11
C GLU A 296 47.50 10.22 -19.92
N SER A 297 46.51 9.89 -20.76
CA SER A 297 45.82 10.87 -21.60
C SER A 297 45.06 11.95 -20.81
N ARG A 298 44.75 11.69 -19.53
CA ARG A 298 44.04 12.60 -18.64
C ARG A 298 44.92 13.26 -17.59
N GLY A 299 46.18 12.84 -17.47
CA GLY A 299 47.09 13.31 -16.42
C GLY A 299 46.61 12.96 -15.00
N ILE A 300 45.84 11.89 -14.83
CA ILE A 300 45.28 11.47 -13.54
C ILE A 300 45.66 10.01 -13.27
N ALA A 301 46.28 9.75 -12.12
CA ALA A 301 46.58 8.39 -11.67
C ALA A 301 45.42 7.80 -10.86
N LEU A 302 45.15 6.51 -11.06
CA LEU A 302 44.24 5.74 -10.20
C LEU A 302 45.02 5.24 -8.96
N SER A 303 44.37 5.19 -7.81
CA SER A 303 44.90 4.43 -6.68
C SER A 303 44.82 2.92 -6.97
N GLU A 304 45.59 2.12 -6.23
CA GLU A 304 45.59 0.66 -6.38
C GLU A 304 44.18 0.06 -6.23
N GLN A 305 43.37 0.58 -5.30
CA GLN A 305 41.99 0.13 -5.09
C GLN A 305 41.08 0.50 -6.27
N GLN A 306 41.27 1.68 -6.86
CA GLN A 306 40.49 2.11 -8.03
C GLN A 306 40.90 1.30 -9.27
N GLN A 307 42.18 0.99 -9.44
CA GLN A 307 42.65 0.12 -10.51
C GLN A 307 42.06 -1.29 -10.37
N LYS A 308 42.13 -1.90 -9.18
CA LYS A 308 41.48 -3.20 -8.89
C LYS A 308 39.99 -3.19 -9.19
N ALA A 309 39.30 -2.10 -8.86
CA ALA A 309 37.88 -1.93 -9.17
C ALA A 309 37.60 -1.92 -10.69
N VAL A 310 38.43 -1.22 -11.48
CA VAL A 310 38.30 -1.19 -12.95
C VAL A 310 38.62 -2.55 -13.57
N GLU A 311 39.66 -3.23 -13.09
CA GLU A 311 40.00 -4.60 -13.53
C GLU A 311 38.87 -5.59 -13.20
N MET A 312 38.30 -5.52 -11.99
CA MET A 312 37.19 -6.36 -11.55
C MET A 312 35.95 -6.18 -12.41
N ALA A 313 35.63 -4.94 -12.80
CA ALA A 313 34.49 -4.64 -13.66
C ALA A 313 34.60 -5.25 -15.07
N ALA A 314 35.80 -5.68 -15.50
CA ALA A 314 35.99 -6.29 -16.81
C ALA A 314 35.56 -7.77 -16.86
N TYR A 315 35.65 -8.50 -15.74
CA TYR A 315 35.35 -9.93 -15.69
C TYR A 315 34.19 -10.29 -14.75
N SER A 316 33.84 -9.45 -13.78
CA SER A 316 32.73 -9.70 -12.86
C SER A 316 31.39 -9.38 -13.50
N ARG A 317 30.44 -10.31 -13.45
CA ARG A 317 29.04 -10.06 -13.87
C ARG A 317 28.30 -9.15 -12.89
N ILE A 318 28.65 -9.24 -11.61
CA ILE A 318 28.11 -8.41 -10.54
C ILE A 318 29.30 -7.88 -9.75
N MET A 319 29.33 -6.57 -9.53
CA MET A 319 30.33 -5.88 -8.74
C MET A 319 29.65 -4.83 -7.89
N VAL A 320 30.10 -4.71 -6.64
CA VAL A 320 29.66 -3.67 -5.71
C VAL A 320 30.84 -2.73 -5.45
N LEU A 321 30.68 -1.45 -5.80
CA LEU A 321 31.68 -0.41 -5.56
C LEU A 321 31.24 0.48 -4.39
N THR A 322 31.85 0.29 -3.23
CA THR A 322 31.58 1.09 -2.03
C THR A 322 32.77 2.00 -1.70
N GLY A 323 32.51 3.05 -0.92
CA GLY A 323 33.55 3.97 -0.46
C GLY A 323 32.95 5.21 0.20
N GLY A 324 33.70 5.85 1.10
CA GLY A 324 33.28 7.07 1.79
C GLY A 324 33.22 8.31 0.88
N PRO A 325 32.79 9.47 1.40
CA PRO A 325 32.91 10.76 0.71
C PRO A 325 34.37 11.03 0.32
N GLY A 326 34.60 11.56 -0.88
CA GLY A 326 35.95 11.92 -1.34
C GLY A 326 36.84 10.77 -1.85
N CYS A 327 36.44 9.50 -1.72
CA CYS A 327 37.25 8.34 -2.17
C CYS A 327 37.33 8.14 -3.70
N GLY A 328 36.95 9.14 -4.51
CA GLY A 328 37.07 9.06 -5.97
C GLY A 328 36.13 8.07 -6.67
N LYS A 329 35.03 7.62 -6.03
CA LYS A 329 34.05 6.68 -6.62
C LYS A 329 33.56 7.13 -8.00
N THR A 330 33.21 8.41 -8.14
CA THR A 330 32.74 8.98 -9.41
C THR A 330 33.77 8.82 -10.53
N PHE A 331 35.05 9.01 -10.20
CA PHE A 331 36.14 8.85 -11.15
C PHE A 331 36.33 7.37 -11.53
N THR A 332 36.26 6.46 -10.55
CA THR A 332 36.31 5.01 -10.79
C THR A 332 35.15 4.56 -11.68
N THR A 333 33.91 4.95 -11.38
CA THR A 333 32.73 4.64 -12.20
C THR A 333 32.87 5.18 -13.62
N HIS A 334 33.33 6.43 -13.78
CA HIS A 334 33.58 7.01 -15.10
C HIS A 334 34.62 6.19 -15.90
N THR A 335 35.67 5.72 -15.23
CA THR A 335 36.71 4.88 -15.84
C THR A 335 36.16 3.52 -16.26
N ILE A 336 35.34 2.87 -15.43
CA ILE A 336 34.63 1.61 -15.76
C ILE A 336 33.76 1.79 -17.00
N VAL A 337 32.94 2.85 -17.04
CA VAL A 337 32.07 3.14 -18.20
C VAL A 337 32.91 3.39 -19.46
N SER A 338 34.03 4.11 -19.34
CA SER A 338 34.93 4.36 -20.46
C SER A 338 35.57 3.08 -20.98
N LEU A 339 35.97 2.17 -20.09
CA LEU A 339 36.48 0.84 -20.43
C LEU A 339 35.43 0.02 -21.19
N TRP A 340 34.21 -0.07 -20.66
CA TRP A 340 33.12 -0.81 -21.31
C TRP A 340 32.74 -0.26 -22.69
N LYS A 341 32.79 1.07 -22.88
CA LYS A 341 32.64 1.68 -24.21
C LYS A 341 33.76 1.24 -25.17
N ALA A 342 35.01 1.24 -24.70
CA ALA A 342 36.14 0.78 -25.50
C ALA A 342 36.07 -0.73 -25.83
N MET A 343 35.42 -1.52 -24.97
CA MET A 343 35.11 -2.93 -25.21
C MET A 343 33.87 -3.15 -26.11
N GLY A 344 33.23 -2.08 -26.59
CA GLY A 344 32.04 -2.16 -27.45
C GLY A 344 30.76 -2.63 -26.75
N LYS A 345 30.65 -2.48 -25.42
CA LYS A 345 29.45 -2.87 -24.66
C LYS A 345 28.36 -1.81 -24.74
N SER A 346 27.10 -2.25 -24.72
CA SER A 346 25.94 -1.38 -24.50
C SER A 346 25.80 -1.05 -23.01
N ILE A 347 25.65 0.23 -22.67
CA ILE A 347 25.63 0.70 -21.29
C ILE A 347 24.30 1.38 -21.00
N ALA A 348 23.65 0.97 -19.92
CA ALA A 348 22.49 1.64 -19.33
C ALA A 348 22.87 2.17 -17.95
N LEU A 349 22.44 3.40 -17.65
CA LEU A 349 22.63 4.08 -16.37
C LEU A 349 21.24 4.47 -15.87
N ALA A 350 20.93 4.18 -14.62
CA ALA A 350 19.64 4.46 -13.98
C ALA A 350 19.73 5.68 -13.06
#